data_AF-A0A838EX48-F1
#
_entry.id   AF-A0A838EX48-F1
#
_cell.length_a   1.000
_cell.length_b   1.000
_cell.length_c   1.000
_cell.angle_alpha   90.00
_cell.angle_beta   90.00
_cell.angle_gamma   90.00
#
_symmetry.space_group_name_H-M   'P 1'
#
loop_
_entity.id
_entity.type
_entity.pdbx_description
1 polymer ?
#
loop_
_entity_poly.entity_id
_entity_poly.type
_entity_poly.pdbx_seq_one_letter_code
_entity_poly.pdbx_strand_id
1 'polypeptide(L)'
;MPDTFKFKESYALLATNAKTFNGWLRKVGIDPDQQVNLVDPREKYITNEQLHLLAELHGRSLPDWVDQETEQQEPMTLDNLAERFAAYQQQVLQRFDQVDRVLLQMLLQLQEMMSKLQTQEPSLPQTVHFDQLKQSLLQISTSLQQMNGHSKSGQLLQQPEVLESVSVSAPVDERQESDHTAIAQAKPVQQKAPTKPKPSGGNKKKKPARGKKLPAGLILLRDFANQHGIVTERASAAGRSGKIHLTQGKWLVNSRWASEAIDAQGQHDFYEVFHEREDFTACPQCPHSLIS
;
A
#
# COMPACT_ATOMS: atom_id res chain seq x y z
N MET A 1 5.12 8.65 -18.37
CA MET A 1 6.35 8.26 -17.62
C MET A 1 6.74 6.89 -18.13
N PRO A 2 8.03 6.51 -18.21
CA PRO A 2 8.37 5.14 -18.59
C PRO A 2 7.72 4.19 -17.59
N ASP A 3 7.01 3.18 -18.09
CA ASP A 3 6.39 2.18 -17.23
C ASP A 3 7.49 1.46 -16.46
N THR A 4 7.36 1.50 -15.13
CA THR A 4 8.34 0.95 -14.21
C THR A 4 7.70 -0.19 -13.42
N PHE A 5 8.40 -1.31 -13.36
CA PHE A 5 7.95 -2.49 -12.64
C PHE A 5 8.69 -2.61 -11.32
N LYS A 6 7.98 -2.97 -10.25
CA LYS A 6 8.65 -3.30 -8.99
C LYS A 6 9.53 -4.53 -9.20
N PHE A 7 10.66 -4.59 -8.50
CA PHE A 7 11.55 -5.77 -8.57
C PHE A 7 10.80 -7.07 -8.29
N LYS A 8 9.87 -7.06 -7.32
CA LYS A 8 9.08 -8.23 -6.94
C LYS A 8 8.20 -8.75 -8.07
N GLU A 9 7.58 -7.85 -8.82
CA GLU A 9 6.77 -8.19 -9.98
C GLU A 9 7.68 -8.67 -11.12
N SER A 10 8.77 -7.96 -11.38
CA SER A 10 9.71 -8.25 -12.46
C SER A 10 10.25 -9.68 -12.43
N TYR A 11 10.75 -10.16 -11.28
CA TYR A 11 11.24 -11.54 -11.21
C TYR A 11 10.12 -12.58 -11.19
N ALA A 12 8.91 -12.22 -10.74
CA ALA A 12 7.75 -13.09 -10.84
C ALA A 12 7.33 -13.28 -12.30
N LEU A 13 7.31 -12.20 -13.10
CA LEU A 13 7.04 -12.24 -14.55
C LEU A 13 8.06 -13.09 -15.30
N LEU A 14 9.33 -13.01 -14.93
CA LEU A 14 10.42 -13.81 -15.52
C LEU A 14 10.52 -15.23 -14.93
N ALA A 15 9.60 -15.63 -14.05
CA ALA A 15 9.60 -16.93 -13.36
C ALA A 15 10.96 -17.28 -12.73
N THR A 16 11.57 -16.31 -12.04
CA THR A 16 12.90 -16.44 -11.44
C THR A 16 12.90 -15.96 -10.00
N ASN A 17 13.92 -16.36 -9.23
CA ASN A 17 14.06 -15.89 -7.85
C ASN A 17 14.84 -14.57 -7.79
N ALA A 18 14.68 -13.83 -6.69
CA ALA A 18 15.32 -12.53 -6.50
C ALA A 18 16.85 -12.56 -6.61
N LYS A 19 17.51 -13.66 -6.17
CA LYS A 19 18.97 -13.79 -6.24
C LYS A 19 19.44 -13.95 -7.69
N THR A 20 18.76 -14.79 -8.46
CA THR A 20 19.03 -15.00 -9.88
C THR A 20 18.77 -13.73 -10.68
N PHE A 21 17.65 -13.06 -10.42
CA PHE A 21 17.29 -11.78 -11.05
C PHE A 21 18.36 -10.70 -10.81
N ASN A 22 18.81 -10.52 -9.56
CA ASN A 22 19.91 -9.60 -9.26
C ASN A 22 21.22 -9.98 -9.97
N GLY A 23 21.46 -11.27 -10.16
CA GLY A 23 22.58 -11.76 -10.96
C GLY A 23 22.45 -11.39 -12.44
N TRP A 24 21.24 -11.44 -12.99
CA TRP A 24 20.96 -11.05 -14.38
C TRP A 24 21.16 -9.55 -14.59
N LEU A 25 20.61 -8.70 -13.72
CA LEU A 25 20.82 -7.24 -13.74
C LEU A 25 22.32 -6.89 -13.79
N ARG A 26 23.11 -7.49 -12.91
CA ARG A 26 24.57 -7.26 -12.88
C ARG A 26 25.29 -7.74 -14.14
N LYS A 27 24.81 -8.80 -14.79
CA LYS A 27 25.40 -9.30 -16.05
C LYS A 27 25.17 -8.33 -17.21
N VAL A 28 24.04 -7.63 -17.22
CA VAL A 28 23.71 -6.62 -18.23
C VAL A 28 24.20 -5.21 -17.86
N GLY A 29 24.95 -5.08 -16.77
CA GLY A 29 25.53 -3.80 -16.34
C GLY A 29 24.56 -2.88 -15.60
N ILE A 30 23.38 -3.36 -15.22
CA ILE A 30 22.42 -2.62 -14.40
C ILE A 30 22.76 -2.86 -12.93
N ASP A 31 23.07 -1.78 -12.20
CA ASP A 31 23.34 -1.85 -10.76
C ASP A 31 22.02 -1.90 -9.97
N PRO A 32 21.69 -3.02 -9.29
CA PRO A 32 20.45 -3.15 -8.53
C PRO A 32 20.32 -2.14 -7.38
N ASP A 33 21.42 -1.54 -6.93
CA ASP A 33 21.42 -0.61 -5.81
C ASP A 33 21.19 0.85 -6.24
N GLN A 34 21.26 1.13 -7.55
CA GLN A 34 20.93 2.43 -8.12
C GLN A 34 19.47 2.53 -8.60
N GLN A 35 18.81 1.38 -8.77
CA GLN A 35 17.43 1.25 -9.22
C GLN A 35 16.42 1.48 -8.08
N VAL A 36 16.54 2.60 -7.37
CA VAL A 36 15.70 2.96 -6.22
C VAL A 36 14.69 4.04 -6.57
N ASN A 37 13.49 3.96 -6.01
CA ASN A 37 12.49 5.02 -6.14
C ASN A 37 12.93 6.25 -5.34
N LEU A 38 12.82 7.43 -5.95
CA LEU A 38 13.16 8.71 -5.31
C LEU A 38 12.21 9.05 -4.15
N VAL A 39 10.96 8.58 -4.20
CA VAL A 39 9.93 8.79 -3.18
C VAL A 39 10.09 7.80 -2.03
N ASP A 40 10.36 6.53 -2.32
CA ASP A 40 10.63 5.49 -1.32
C ASP A 40 11.91 4.68 -1.67
N PRO A 41 13.06 4.99 -1.04
CA PRO A 41 14.33 4.29 -1.28
C PRO A 41 14.30 2.79 -0.97
N ARG A 42 13.26 2.28 -0.28
CA ARG A 42 13.09 0.85 0.01
C ARG A 42 12.53 0.08 -1.18
N GLU A 43 11.83 0.77 -2.08
CA GLU A 43 11.26 0.18 -3.27
C GLU A 43 12.23 0.32 -4.44
N LYS A 44 12.41 -0.79 -5.16
CA LYS A 44 13.30 -0.87 -6.32
C LYS A 44 12.48 -1.13 -7.58
N TYR A 45 12.85 -0.46 -8.66
CA TYR A 45 12.12 -0.46 -9.91
C TYR A 45 13.04 -0.68 -11.10
N ILE A 46 12.57 -1.37 -12.12
CA ILE A 46 13.24 -1.40 -13.43
C ILE A 46 12.29 -0.84 -14.50
N THR A 47 12.85 -0.30 -15.57
CA THR A 47 12.04 0.17 -16.70
C THR A 47 11.51 -1.00 -17.52
N ASN A 48 10.43 -0.79 -18.28
CA ASN A 48 9.91 -1.79 -19.20
C ASN A 48 10.99 -2.30 -20.18
N GLU A 49 11.77 -1.37 -20.76
CA GLU A 49 12.89 -1.70 -21.65
C GLU A 49 13.92 -2.64 -21.00
N GLN A 50 14.25 -2.42 -19.72
CA GLN A 50 15.16 -3.28 -18.97
C GLN A 50 14.56 -4.67 -18.73
N LEU A 51 13.25 -4.76 -18.49
CA LEU A 51 12.54 -6.03 -18.31
C LEU A 51 12.55 -6.85 -19.60
N HIS A 52 12.26 -6.23 -20.74
CA HIS A 52 12.35 -6.87 -22.07
C HIS A 52 13.76 -7.34 -22.40
N LEU A 53 14.77 -6.48 -22.17
CA LEU A 53 16.17 -6.85 -22.38
C LEU A 53 16.57 -8.08 -21.55
N LEU A 54 16.12 -8.16 -20.30
CA LEU A 54 16.36 -9.33 -19.45
C LEU A 54 15.61 -10.57 -19.94
N ALA A 55 14.37 -10.43 -20.42
CA ALA A 55 13.59 -11.52 -20.97
C ALA A 55 14.27 -12.12 -22.22
N GLU A 56 14.66 -11.27 -23.16
CA GLU A 56 15.33 -11.64 -24.41
C GLU A 56 16.67 -12.35 -24.15
N LEU A 57 17.56 -11.73 -23.35
CA LEU A 57 18.88 -12.28 -23.06
C LEU A 57 18.85 -13.62 -22.31
N HIS A 58 17.75 -13.92 -21.62
CA HIS A 58 17.59 -15.14 -20.85
C HIS A 58 16.57 -16.11 -21.43
N GLY A 59 16.08 -15.87 -22.65
CA GLY A 59 15.15 -16.75 -23.36
C GLY A 59 13.83 -16.96 -22.62
N ARG A 60 13.30 -15.90 -22.02
CA ARG A 60 12.01 -15.90 -21.33
C ARG A 60 10.99 -15.12 -22.14
N SER A 61 9.76 -15.62 -22.18
CA SER A 61 8.60 -14.89 -22.70
C SER A 61 7.97 -14.09 -21.57
N LEU A 62 7.71 -12.81 -21.82
CA LEU A 62 6.84 -12.01 -20.95
C LEU A 62 5.38 -12.28 -21.33
N PRO A 63 4.42 -12.09 -20.41
CA PRO A 63 3.00 -12.16 -20.74
C PRO A 63 2.58 -11.05 -21.72
N ASP A 64 1.66 -11.35 -22.64
CA ASP A 64 1.17 -10.43 -23.70
C ASP A 64 0.65 -9.08 -23.16
N TRP A 65 0.15 -9.04 -21.92
CA TRP A 65 -0.36 -7.80 -21.33
C TRP A 65 0.75 -6.81 -20.96
N VAL A 66 2.00 -7.26 -20.81
CA VAL A 66 3.16 -6.39 -20.57
C VAL A 66 3.42 -5.50 -21.79
N ASP A 67 3.13 -6.01 -22.99
CA ASP A 67 3.23 -5.27 -24.24
C ASP A 67 2.00 -4.38 -24.50
N GLN A 68 0.81 -4.81 -24.04
CA GLN A 68 -0.46 -4.10 -24.30
C GLN A 68 -0.54 -2.71 -23.64
N GLU A 69 0.15 -2.46 -22.52
CA GLU A 69 0.13 -1.14 -21.88
C GLU A 69 0.84 -0.06 -22.72
N THR A 70 1.76 -0.47 -23.61
CA THR A 70 2.56 0.48 -24.41
C THR A 70 1.82 0.94 -25.67
N GLU A 71 0.92 0.12 -26.23
CA GLU A 71 0.23 0.42 -27.50
C GLU A 71 -1.13 1.13 -27.34
N GLN A 72 -1.69 1.22 -26.12
CA GLN A 72 -3.02 1.82 -25.90
C GLN A 72 -3.05 3.07 -25.02
N GLN A 73 -1.91 3.59 -24.58
CA GLN A 73 -1.89 4.97 -24.12
C GLN A 73 -1.98 5.88 -25.34
N GLU A 74 -3.20 6.10 -25.84
CA GLU A 74 -3.50 7.28 -26.64
C GLU A 74 -2.80 8.46 -25.99
N PRO A 75 -2.05 9.28 -26.76
CA PRO A 75 -1.28 10.37 -26.20
C PRO A 75 -2.22 11.16 -25.29
N MET A 76 -1.91 11.20 -23.99
CA MET A 76 -2.70 11.95 -23.01
C MET A 76 -2.66 13.42 -23.43
N THR A 77 -3.59 13.82 -24.27
CA THR A 77 -3.88 15.21 -24.55
C THR A 77 -4.48 15.80 -23.27
N LEU A 78 -4.28 17.10 -23.07
CA LEU A 78 -4.90 17.82 -21.95
C LEU A 78 -6.42 17.60 -21.92
N ASP A 79 -7.05 17.46 -23.09
CA ASP A 79 -8.49 17.22 -23.23
C ASP A 79 -8.90 15.83 -22.70
N ASN A 80 -8.14 14.78 -23.02
CA ASN A 80 -8.39 13.43 -22.49
C ASN A 80 -8.23 13.39 -20.96
N LEU A 81 -7.24 14.10 -20.42
CA LEU A 81 -7.03 14.18 -18.98
C LEU A 81 -8.16 14.95 -18.28
N ALA A 82 -8.65 16.04 -18.87
CA ALA A 82 -9.79 16.79 -18.36
C ALA A 82 -11.07 15.94 -18.33
N GLU A 83 -11.33 15.19 -19.40
CA GLU A 83 -12.48 14.27 -19.47
C GLU A 83 -12.39 13.15 -18.43
N ARG A 84 -11.21 12.53 -18.26
CA ARG A 84 -10.99 11.53 -17.21
C ARG A 84 -11.18 12.12 -15.82
N PHE A 85 -10.70 13.34 -15.58
CA PHE A 85 -10.88 14.01 -14.30
C PHE A 85 -12.37 14.28 -14.02
N ALA A 86 -13.11 14.75 -15.02
CA ALA A 86 -14.56 14.95 -14.92
C ALA A 86 -15.29 13.63 -14.63
N ALA A 87 -14.91 12.54 -15.30
CA ALA A 87 -15.46 11.21 -15.05
C ALA A 87 -15.19 10.72 -13.61
N TYR A 88 -13.97 10.91 -13.11
CA TYR A 88 -13.64 10.57 -11.71
C TYR A 88 -14.41 11.44 -10.71
N GLN A 89 -14.53 12.74 -10.96
CA GLN A 89 -15.32 13.64 -10.12
C GLN A 89 -16.78 13.19 -10.06
N GLN A 90 -17.37 12.83 -11.21
CA GLN A 90 -18.73 12.31 -11.28
C GLN A 90 -18.87 10.98 -10.52
N GLN A 91 -17.89 10.08 -10.64
CA GLN A 91 -17.87 8.82 -9.91
C GLN A 91 -17.84 9.03 -8.39
N VAL A 92 -17.03 9.99 -7.92
CA VAL A 92 -16.96 10.33 -6.49
C VAL A 92 -18.30 10.87 -6.00
N LEU A 93 -18.94 11.78 -6.74
CA LEU A 93 -20.27 12.30 -6.40
C LEU A 93 -21.32 11.18 -6.34
N GLN A 94 -21.32 10.25 -7.29
CA GLN A 94 -22.23 9.10 -7.26
C GLN A 94 -22.02 8.20 -6.03
N ARG A 95 -20.77 8.05 -5.56
CA ARG A 95 -20.48 7.27 -4.34
C ARG A 95 -21.02 7.96 -3.09
N PHE A 96 -20.91 9.29 -3.00
CA PHE A 96 -21.52 10.05 -1.91
C PHE A 96 -23.05 9.92 -1.91
N ASP A 97 -23.69 10.07 -3.06
CA ASP A 97 -25.14 9.86 -3.20
C ASP A 97 -25.56 8.45 -2.76
N GLN A 98 -24.75 7.43 -3.08
CA GLN A 98 -25.00 6.05 -2.65
C GLN A 98 -24.94 5.91 -1.12
N VAL A 99 -23.94 6.50 -0.48
CA VAL A 99 -23.79 6.48 0.99
C VAL A 99 -24.96 7.19 1.66
N ASP A 100 -25.36 8.35 1.15
CA ASP A 100 -26.50 9.10 1.68
C ASP A 100 -27.80 8.29 1.64
N ARG A 101 -28.05 7.57 0.54
CA ARG A 101 -29.23 6.68 0.42
C ARG A 101 -29.20 5.55 1.45
N VAL A 102 -28.04 4.92 1.66
CA VAL A 102 -27.89 3.84 2.64
C VAL A 102 -28.12 4.37 4.06
N LEU A 103 -27.58 5.54 4.39
CA LEU A 103 -27.78 6.17 5.69
C LEU A 103 -29.25 6.51 5.94
N LEU A 104 -29.95 7.09 4.96
CA LEU A 104 -31.37 7.38 5.06
C LEU A 104 -32.21 6.09 5.24
N GLN A 105 -31.88 5.02 4.53
CA GLN A 105 -32.55 3.74 4.68
C GLN A 105 -32.37 3.16 6.09
N MET A 106 -31.15 3.22 6.64
CA MET A 106 -30.86 2.75 7.99
C MET A 106 -31.61 3.56 9.05
N LEU A 107 -31.71 4.89 8.88
CA LEU A 107 -32.48 5.76 9.76
C LEU A 107 -33.97 5.40 9.77
N LEU A 108 -34.56 5.12 8.60
CA LEU A 108 -35.96 4.68 8.49
C LEU A 108 -36.17 3.33 9.19
N GLN A 109 -35.25 2.37 9.01
CA GLN A 109 -35.33 1.06 9.66
C GLN A 109 -35.25 1.18 11.19
N LEU A 110 -34.37 2.05 11.71
CA LEU A 110 -34.29 2.34 13.14
C LEU A 110 -35.58 2.96 13.67
N GLN A 111 -36.18 3.90 12.92
CA GLN A 111 -37.45 4.51 13.29
C GLN A 111 -38.60 3.50 13.32
N GLU A 112 -38.63 2.55 12.39
CA GLU A 112 -39.62 1.46 12.38
C GLU A 112 -39.42 0.52 13.58
N MET A 113 -38.18 0.13 13.88
CA MET A 113 -37.85 -0.72 15.02
C MET A 113 -38.26 -0.06 16.33
N MET A 114 -37.97 1.24 16.48
CA MET A 114 -38.42 2.04 17.62
C MET A 114 -39.94 2.08 17.74
N SER A 115 -40.66 2.28 16.64
CA SER A 115 -42.13 2.27 16.64
C SER A 115 -42.71 0.91 17.10
N LYS A 116 -42.08 -0.20 16.68
CA LYS A 116 -42.47 -1.56 17.10
C LYS A 116 -42.23 -1.82 18.59
N LEU A 117 -41.12 -1.34 19.13
CA LEU A 117 -40.84 -1.43 20.57
C LEU A 117 -41.86 -0.62 21.38
N GLN A 118 -42.24 0.56 20.89
CA GLN A 118 -43.22 1.42 21.56
C GLN A 118 -44.62 0.79 21.62
N THR A 119 -45.00 -0.07 20.67
CA THR A 119 -46.32 -0.73 20.66
C THR A 119 -46.38 -2.04 21.45
N GLN A 120 -45.25 -2.69 21.74
CA GLN A 120 -45.21 -3.99 22.42
C GLN A 120 -45.19 -3.93 23.96
N GLU A 121 -44.88 -2.79 24.59
CA GLU A 121 -44.68 -2.75 26.05
C GLU A 121 -45.30 -1.50 26.73
N PRO A 122 -46.64 -1.46 26.94
CA PRO A 122 -47.31 -0.30 27.53
C PRO A 122 -47.14 -0.15 29.06
N SER A 123 -46.40 -1.03 29.76
CA SER A 123 -46.42 -1.10 31.23
C SER A 123 -45.12 -0.80 31.97
N LEU A 124 -44.05 -0.30 31.33
CA LEU A 124 -42.80 0.05 32.01
C LEU A 124 -42.45 1.54 31.88
N PRO A 125 -42.08 2.23 32.98
CA PRO A 125 -41.69 3.64 32.95
C PRO A 125 -40.27 3.79 32.37
N GLN A 126 -40.15 3.69 31.04
CA GLN A 126 -38.92 3.97 30.28
C GLN A 126 -39.07 5.22 29.38
N THR A 127 -39.70 6.28 29.89
CA THR A 127 -39.96 7.48 29.08
C THR A 127 -38.72 8.34 28.82
N VAL A 128 -37.73 8.33 29.72
CA VAL A 128 -36.62 9.32 29.64
C VAL A 128 -35.54 8.94 28.62
N HIS A 129 -35.23 7.64 28.46
CA HIS A 129 -34.12 7.21 27.60
C HIS A 129 -34.49 7.16 26.11
N PHE A 130 -35.79 7.01 25.82
CA PHE A 130 -36.29 6.90 24.45
C PHE A 130 -36.44 8.26 23.75
N ASP A 131 -36.87 9.28 24.50
CA ASP A 131 -36.99 10.64 23.98
C ASP A 131 -35.62 11.24 23.63
N GLN A 132 -34.58 10.97 24.43
CA GLN A 132 -33.22 11.42 24.14
C GLN A 132 -32.65 10.77 22.86
N LEU A 133 -32.99 9.50 22.60
CA LEU A 133 -32.57 8.80 21.39
C LEU A 133 -33.32 9.29 20.15
N LYS A 134 -34.63 9.54 20.25
CA LYS A 134 -35.41 10.22 19.20
C LYS A 134 -34.84 11.60 18.87
N GLN A 135 -34.48 12.38 19.89
CA GLN A 135 -33.94 13.73 19.70
C GLN A 135 -32.56 13.69 19.04
N SER A 136 -31.72 12.71 19.40
CA SER A 136 -30.41 12.50 18.78
C SER A 136 -30.54 12.08 17.30
N LEU A 137 -31.49 11.21 16.96
CA LEU A 137 -31.76 10.82 15.56
C LEU A 137 -32.30 11.99 14.71
N LEU A 138 -33.18 12.82 15.28
CA LEU A 138 -33.66 14.04 14.61
C LEU A 138 -32.53 15.04 14.37
N GLN A 139 -31.60 15.19 15.34
CA GLN A 139 -30.45 16.07 15.20
C GLN A 139 -29.50 15.59 14.09
N ILE A 140 -29.20 14.28 14.05
CA ILE A 140 -28.38 13.69 12.99
C ILE A 140 -29.02 13.89 11.61
N SER A 141 -30.33 13.64 11.48
CA SER A 141 -31.07 13.87 10.23
C SER A 141 -31.02 15.34 9.78
N THR A 142 -31.20 16.27 10.72
CA THR A 142 -31.14 17.71 10.44
C THR A 142 -29.74 18.14 10.00
N SER A 143 -28.69 17.63 10.65
CA SER A 143 -27.30 17.91 10.26
C SER A 143 -26.97 17.37 8.85
N LEU A 144 -27.46 16.18 8.50
CA LEU A 144 -27.30 15.63 7.14
C LEU A 144 -28.01 16.50 6.09
N GLN A 145 -29.22 16.98 6.37
CA GLN A 145 -29.95 17.88 5.47
C GLN A 145 -29.26 19.25 5.31
N GLN A 146 -28.70 19.80 6.40
CA GLN A 146 -27.95 21.06 6.34
C GLN A 146 -26.67 20.93 5.52
N MET A 147 -25.93 19.83 5.63
CA MET A 147 -24.75 19.59 4.80
C MET A 147 -25.11 19.50 3.31
N ASN A 148 -26.23 18.86 2.96
CA ASN A 148 -26.71 18.83 1.57
C ASN A 148 -27.26 20.18 1.07
N GLY A 149 -27.75 21.04 1.97
CA GLY A 149 -28.17 22.41 1.63
C GLY A 149 -27.01 23.34 1.27
N HIS A 150 -25.84 23.16 1.88
CA HIS A 150 -24.66 24.01 1.63
C HIS A 150 -23.88 23.61 0.36
N SER A 151 -24.11 22.40 -0.16
CA SER A 151 -23.46 21.94 -1.40
C SER A 151 -24.07 22.54 -2.68
N LYS A 152 -25.23 23.22 -2.59
CA LYS A 152 -25.85 23.93 -3.72
C LYS A 152 -25.16 25.26 -4.09
N SER A 153 -24.14 25.70 -3.36
CA SER A 153 -23.30 26.86 -3.76
C SER A 153 -22.11 26.49 -4.65
N GLY A 154 -22.09 25.28 -5.24
CA GLY A 154 -21.22 24.90 -6.35
C GLY A 154 -21.59 25.55 -7.70
N GLN A 155 -22.21 26.73 -7.69
CA GLN A 155 -22.35 27.60 -8.87
C GLN A 155 -21.03 28.38 -9.04
N LEU A 156 -19.94 27.65 -9.27
CA LEU A 156 -18.61 28.23 -9.42
C LEU A 156 -18.26 28.23 -10.91
N LEU A 157 -18.44 29.41 -11.50
CA LEU A 157 -17.91 29.88 -12.80
C LEU A 157 -18.14 28.98 -14.03
N GLN A 158 -19.28 29.19 -14.68
CA GLN A 158 -19.25 29.33 -16.14
C GLN A 158 -18.51 30.64 -16.44
N GLN A 159 -17.24 30.55 -16.84
CA GLN A 159 -16.58 31.68 -17.51
C GLN A 159 -17.27 31.88 -18.87
N PRO A 160 -17.57 33.13 -19.27
CA PRO A 160 -18.06 33.39 -20.61
C PRO A 160 -16.96 33.13 -21.64
N GLU A 161 -17.34 32.47 -22.73
CA GLU A 161 -16.58 32.43 -23.98
C GLU A 161 -16.13 33.84 -24.36
N VAL A 162 -14.81 34.04 -24.43
CA VAL A 162 -14.23 35.10 -25.26
C VAL A 162 -13.42 34.38 -26.32
N LEU A 163 -14.10 34.09 -27.44
CA LEU A 163 -13.49 33.72 -28.70
C LEU A 163 -12.72 34.94 -29.23
N GLU A 164 -11.42 35.02 -28.98
CA GLU A 164 -10.51 35.81 -29.81
C GLU A 164 -9.73 34.87 -30.72
N SER A 165 -10.19 34.86 -31.98
CA SER A 165 -9.55 34.30 -33.16
C SER A 165 -8.13 34.81 -33.33
N VAL A 166 -7.15 33.90 -33.29
CA VAL A 166 -5.83 34.13 -33.89
C VAL A 166 -5.66 33.13 -35.03
N SER A 167 -5.91 33.62 -36.24
CA SER A 167 -5.45 33.01 -37.50
C SER A 167 -3.93 33.07 -37.55
N VAL A 168 -3.27 31.90 -37.54
CA VAL A 168 -1.91 31.76 -38.07
C VAL A 168 -1.97 30.84 -39.27
N SER A 169 -2.00 31.47 -40.44
CA SER A 169 -1.70 30.84 -41.72
C SER A 169 -0.19 30.63 -41.83
N ALA A 170 0.26 29.39 -42.02
CA ALA A 170 1.50 29.11 -42.75
C ALA A 170 1.49 27.67 -43.28
N PRO A 171 1.95 27.44 -44.52
CA PRO A 171 1.87 26.15 -45.20
C PRO A 171 3.07 25.27 -44.81
N VAL A 172 2.83 23.97 -44.65
CA VAL A 172 3.92 22.98 -44.65
C VAL A 172 3.85 22.23 -45.96
N ASP A 173 4.95 22.42 -46.68
CA ASP A 173 5.29 21.99 -48.02
C ASP A 173 5.38 20.47 -48.11
N GLU A 174 4.88 19.98 -49.23
CA GLU A 174 4.77 18.60 -49.64
C GLU A 174 6.07 18.23 -50.35
N ARG A 175 6.85 17.27 -49.81
CA ARG A 175 7.93 16.64 -50.59
C ARG A 175 7.96 15.13 -50.44
N GLN A 176 7.82 14.53 -51.61
CA GLN A 176 7.84 13.13 -51.99
C GLN A 176 9.14 12.39 -51.66
N GLU A 177 8.96 11.08 -51.48
CA GLU A 177 9.71 9.92 -52.01
C GLU A 177 11.22 10.03 -52.20
N SER A 178 11.94 9.06 -51.64
CA SER A 178 12.71 8.12 -52.48
C SER A 178 13.21 6.91 -51.69
N ASP A 179 13.07 5.76 -52.33
CA ASP A 179 13.69 4.46 -52.06
C ASP A 179 15.17 4.55 -51.70
N HIS A 180 15.67 3.61 -50.87
CA HIS A 180 16.89 2.85 -51.18
C HIS A 180 16.97 1.53 -50.38
N THR A 181 16.90 0.46 -51.16
CA THR A 181 17.50 -0.87 -51.02
C THR A 181 18.70 -1.06 -50.05
N ALA A 182 18.58 -2.13 -49.26
CA ALA A 182 19.51 -3.28 -49.13
C ALA A 182 20.93 -3.16 -48.52
N ILE A 183 21.33 -4.32 -47.98
CA ILE A 183 22.69 -4.87 -47.78
C ILE A 183 23.23 -4.86 -46.34
N ALA A 184 23.21 -6.07 -45.75
CA ALA A 184 24.25 -6.78 -45.00
C ALA A 184 25.40 -5.99 -44.37
N GLN A 185 25.76 -6.35 -43.13
CA GLN A 185 26.98 -7.12 -42.83
C GLN A 185 27.21 -7.31 -41.33
N ALA A 186 27.41 -8.57 -40.95
CA ALA A 186 27.96 -8.99 -39.68
C ALA A 186 29.43 -8.57 -39.53
N LYS A 187 29.85 -8.20 -38.30
CA LYS A 187 31.24 -8.24 -37.79
C LYS A 187 31.30 -7.80 -36.29
N PRO A 188 32.40 -8.05 -35.55
CA PRO A 188 32.68 -9.32 -34.90
C PRO A 188 32.88 -9.19 -33.37
N VAL A 189 32.95 -10.36 -32.73
CA VAL A 189 33.42 -10.65 -31.37
C VAL A 189 34.56 -9.74 -30.92
N GLN A 190 34.31 -8.88 -29.92
CA GLN A 190 35.37 -8.24 -29.14
C GLN A 190 35.68 -9.07 -27.90
N GLN A 191 36.91 -9.57 -27.85
CA GLN A 191 37.52 -10.29 -26.74
C GLN A 191 37.67 -9.36 -25.53
N LYS A 192 37.13 -9.79 -24.38
CA LYS A 192 37.28 -9.11 -23.09
C LYS A 192 38.71 -9.22 -22.58
N ALA A 193 39.31 -8.07 -22.30
CA ALA A 193 40.58 -7.93 -21.60
C ALA A 193 40.54 -8.50 -20.16
N PRO A 194 41.67 -9.00 -19.62
CA PRO A 194 41.76 -9.48 -18.25
C PRO A 194 41.70 -8.30 -17.27
N THR A 195 40.58 -8.14 -16.57
CA THR A 195 40.42 -7.14 -15.51
C THR A 195 41.20 -7.55 -14.27
N LYS A 196 42.09 -6.65 -13.84
CA LYS A 196 42.93 -6.73 -12.63
C LYS A 196 42.10 -7.09 -11.37
N PRO A 197 42.64 -7.90 -10.44
CA PRO A 197 41.98 -8.24 -9.19
C PRO A 197 41.82 -6.99 -8.30
N LYS A 198 40.57 -6.68 -7.93
CA LYS A 198 40.23 -5.61 -6.99
C LYS A 198 40.76 -5.98 -5.59
N PRO A 199 41.41 -5.06 -4.86
CA PRO A 199 41.97 -5.35 -3.54
C PRO A 199 40.86 -5.65 -2.53
N SER A 200 41.03 -6.79 -1.85
CA SER A 200 40.30 -7.21 -0.65
C SER A 200 40.36 -6.09 0.40
N GLY A 201 39.30 -5.28 0.47
CA GLY A 201 39.14 -4.24 1.47
C GLY A 201 39.18 -4.84 2.88
N GLY A 202 40.18 -4.42 3.65
CA GLY A 202 40.43 -4.89 5.01
C GLY A 202 39.18 -4.82 5.88
N ASN A 203 38.93 -5.94 6.58
CA ASN A 203 37.89 -6.12 7.59
C ASN A 203 38.05 -5.06 8.71
N LYS A 204 37.47 -3.87 8.52
CA LYS A 204 37.35 -2.87 9.58
C LYS A 204 36.43 -3.47 10.64
N LYS A 205 37.02 -3.91 11.76
CA LYS A 205 36.32 -4.38 12.96
C LYS A 205 35.25 -3.34 13.34
N LYS A 206 33.98 -3.63 13.04
CA LYS A 206 32.85 -2.75 13.41
C LYS A 206 32.82 -2.67 14.93
N LYS A 207 32.89 -1.45 15.47
CA LYS A 207 32.76 -1.21 16.91
C LYS A 207 31.42 -1.81 17.39
N PRO A 208 31.37 -2.45 18.57
CA PRO A 208 30.13 -3.01 19.10
C PRO A 208 29.09 -1.91 19.21
N ALA A 209 27.89 -2.17 18.66
CA ALA A 209 26.78 -1.23 18.71
C ALA A 209 26.42 -0.95 20.17
N ARG A 210 26.41 0.33 20.56
CA ARG A 210 25.96 0.76 21.90
C ARG A 210 24.44 0.97 21.85
N GLY A 211 23.67 -0.09 22.11
CA GLY A 211 22.21 0.00 22.25
C GLY A 211 21.76 0.09 23.70
N LYS A 212 20.56 0.62 23.94
CA LYS A 212 19.92 0.58 25.26
C LYS A 212 19.62 -0.89 25.62
N LYS A 213 19.84 -1.26 26.88
CA LYS A 213 19.41 -2.58 27.38
C LYS A 213 17.88 -2.58 27.53
N LEU A 214 17.28 -3.77 27.42
CA LEU A 214 15.85 -3.96 27.70
C LEU A 214 15.58 -3.65 29.18
N PRO A 215 14.64 -2.76 29.53
CA PRO A 215 14.24 -2.51 30.91
C PRO A 215 13.82 -3.78 31.64
N ALA A 216 14.04 -3.82 32.96
CA ALA A 216 13.53 -4.90 33.80
C ALA A 216 11.99 -4.93 33.75
N GLY A 217 11.40 -6.12 33.72
CA GLY A 217 9.94 -6.31 33.62
C GLY A 217 9.40 -6.35 32.19
N LEU A 218 10.20 -6.01 31.18
CA LEU A 218 9.84 -6.19 29.78
C LEU A 218 10.42 -7.49 29.23
N ILE A 219 9.60 -8.23 28.47
CA ILE A 219 10.00 -9.45 27.75
C ILE A 219 9.83 -9.19 26.26
N LEU A 220 10.80 -9.63 25.44
CA LEU A 220 10.66 -9.49 23.98
C LEU A 220 9.46 -10.29 23.48
N LEU A 221 8.58 -9.64 22.69
CA LEU A 221 7.37 -10.28 22.16
C LEU A 221 7.69 -11.57 21.42
N ARG A 222 8.77 -11.55 20.63
CA ARG A 222 9.27 -12.70 19.88
C ARG A 222 9.60 -13.89 20.79
N ASP A 223 10.33 -13.65 21.87
CA ASP A 223 10.80 -14.72 22.76
C ASP A 223 9.61 -15.33 23.51
N PHE A 224 8.69 -14.47 23.97
CA PHE A 224 7.45 -14.90 24.62
C PHE A 224 6.53 -15.67 23.67
N ALA A 225 6.35 -15.21 22.43
CA ALA A 225 5.55 -15.90 21.43
C ALA A 225 6.11 -17.30 21.11
N ASN A 226 7.44 -17.41 20.95
CA ASN A 226 8.09 -18.70 20.71
C ASN A 226 7.94 -19.66 21.90
N GLN A 227 7.99 -19.16 23.13
CA GLN A 227 7.77 -19.97 24.34
C GLN A 227 6.36 -20.59 24.37
N HIS A 228 5.38 -19.90 23.79
CA HIS A 228 3.98 -20.34 23.73
C HIS A 228 3.58 -21.00 22.41
N GLY A 229 4.52 -21.28 21.51
CA GLY A 229 4.22 -21.92 20.22
C GLY A 229 3.52 -21.02 19.18
N ILE A 230 3.45 -19.71 19.42
CA ILE A 230 2.78 -18.76 18.54
C ILE A 230 3.78 -18.12 17.57
N VAL A 231 3.42 -18.13 16.27
CA VAL A 231 4.20 -17.47 15.20
C VAL A 231 4.36 -15.97 15.49
N THR A 232 5.61 -15.49 15.48
CA THR A 232 5.95 -14.11 15.88
C THR A 232 5.17 -13.05 15.06
N GLU A 233 5.01 -13.24 13.75
CA GLU A 233 4.26 -12.32 12.90
C GLU A 233 2.80 -12.15 13.33
N ARG A 234 2.17 -13.22 13.86
CA ARG A 234 0.80 -13.20 14.36
C ARG A 234 0.72 -12.45 15.69
N ALA A 235 1.66 -12.68 16.59
CA ALA A 235 1.78 -11.93 17.83
C ALA A 235 2.00 -10.42 17.56
N SER A 236 2.91 -10.07 16.65
CA SER A 236 3.15 -8.68 16.24
C SER A 236 1.94 -8.05 15.54
N ALA A 237 1.14 -8.83 14.78
CA ALA A 237 -0.11 -8.34 14.21
C ALA A 237 -1.15 -8.03 15.30
N ALA A 238 -1.30 -8.90 16.31
CA ALA A 238 -2.18 -8.67 17.45
C ALA A 238 -1.76 -7.42 18.25
N GLY A 239 -0.46 -7.26 18.53
CA GLY A 239 0.07 -6.05 19.18
C GLY A 239 -0.19 -4.77 18.38
N ARG A 240 0.05 -4.78 17.05
CA ARG A 240 -0.25 -3.63 16.19
C ARG A 240 -1.74 -3.29 16.09
N SER A 241 -2.62 -4.29 16.24
CA SER A 241 -4.08 -4.08 16.29
C SER A 241 -4.59 -3.60 17.65
N GLY A 242 -3.72 -3.48 18.66
CA GLY A 242 -4.10 -3.07 20.01
C GLY A 242 -4.77 -4.15 20.85
N LYS A 243 -4.77 -5.42 20.39
CA LYS A 243 -5.30 -6.56 21.15
C LYS A 243 -4.37 -7.03 22.26
N ILE A 244 -3.09 -6.67 22.19
CA ILE A 244 -2.06 -7.02 23.17
C ILE A 244 -1.31 -5.73 23.50
N HIS A 245 -1.19 -5.39 24.78
CA HIS A 245 -0.41 -4.25 25.19
C HIS A 245 1.06 -4.41 24.77
N LEU A 246 1.54 -3.49 23.94
CA LEU A 246 2.87 -3.56 23.33
C LEU A 246 3.67 -2.31 23.67
N THR A 247 4.83 -2.50 24.29
CA THR A 247 5.83 -1.44 24.47
C THR A 247 6.77 -1.43 23.26
N GLN A 248 6.88 -0.27 22.60
CA GLN A 248 7.81 -0.07 21.48
C GLN A 248 9.10 0.60 21.94
N GLY A 249 10.23 0.19 21.35
CA GLY A 249 11.53 0.77 21.66
C GLY A 249 12.63 0.37 20.70
N LYS A 250 13.89 0.60 21.10
CA LYS A 250 15.07 0.11 20.39
C LYS A 250 16.04 -0.43 21.41
N TRP A 251 16.06 -1.74 21.56
CA TRP A 251 16.87 -2.44 22.54
C TRP A 251 17.86 -3.38 21.86
N LEU A 252 19.02 -3.56 22.49
CA LEU A 252 20.03 -4.51 22.05
C LEU A 252 20.02 -5.71 23.00
N VAL A 253 19.51 -6.84 22.54
CA VAL A 253 19.39 -8.10 23.31
C VAL A 253 20.14 -9.18 22.53
N ASN A 254 21.09 -9.86 23.17
CA ASN A 254 21.91 -10.91 22.52
C ASN A 254 22.52 -10.47 21.18
N SER A 255 23.04 -9.23 21.12
CA SER A 255 23.60 -8.60 19.91
C SER A 255 22.62 -8.41 18.74
N ARG A 256 21.32 -8.56 18.97
CA ARG A 256 20.26 -8.28 18.00
C ARG A 256 19.44 -7.08 18.46
N TRP A 257 19.03 -6.26 17.49
CA TRP A 257 18.10 -5.17 17.76
C TRP A 257 16.68 -5.73 17.84
N ALA A 258 15.95 -5.31 18.88
CA ALA A 258 14.56 -5.60 19.06
C ALA A 258 13.78 -4.29 19.25
N SER A 259 12.56 -4.25 18.74
CA SER A 259 11.68 -3.07 18.79
C SER A 259 10.36 -3.29 19.52
N GLU A 260 10.03 -4.54 19.83
CA GLU A 260 8.73 -4.95 20.38
C GLU A 260 8.94 -5.77 21.64
N ALA A 261 8.38 -5.31 22.75
CA ALA A 261 8.39 -5.98 24.03
C ALA A 261 7.02 -5.85 24.71
N ILE A 262 6.69 -6.80 25.57
CA ILE A 262 5.47 -6.82 26.37
C ILE A 262 5.83 -6.74 27.86
N ASP A 263 4.98 -6.07 28.63
CA ASP A 263 5.03 -5.99 30.08
C ASP A 263 4.11 -7.06 30.70
N ALA A 264 3.80 -6.95 32.00
CA ALA A 264 2.87 -7.87 32.65
C ALA A 264 1.46 -7.82 32.05
N GLN A 265 0.98 -6.64 31.67
CA GLN A 265 -0.32 -6.48 31.02
C GLN A 265 -0.33 -7.14 29.64
N GLY A 266 0.70 -6.91 28.83
CA GLY A 266 0.84 -7.54 27.52
C GLY A 266 0.95 -9.06 27.59
N GLN A 267 1.52 -9.63 28.66
CA GLN A 267 1.53 -11.07 28.88
C GLN A 267 0.13 -11.63 29.18
N HIS A 268 -0.67 -10.92 29.96
CA HIS A 268 -2.05 -11.27 30.24
C HIS A 268 -2.91 -11.19 28.96
N ASP A 269 -2.84 -10.06 28.24
CA ASP A 269 -3.57 -9.88 26.97
C ASP A 269 -3.17 -10.94 25.93
N PHE A 270 -1.89 -11.32 25.88
CA PHE A 270 -1.40 -12.37 24.98
C PHE A 270 -2.07 -13.71 25.28
N TYR A 271 -2.23 -14.06 26.56
CA TYR A 271 -2.92 -15.28 26.97
C TYR A 271 -4.39 -15.23 26.54
N GLU A 272 -5.11 -14.16 26.87
CA GLU A 272 -6.53 -13.99 26.49
C GLU A 272 -6.74 -14.16 24.98
N VAL A 273 -5.85 -13.61 24.14
CA VAL A 273 -5.97 -13.67 22.68
C VAL A 273 -5.64 -15.05 22.08
N PHE A 274 -4.71 -15.81 22.68
CA PHE A 274 -4.15 -17.01 22.05
C PHE A 274 -4.40 -18.33 22.77
N HIS A 275 -4.87 -18.34 24.03
CA HIS A 275 -4.98 -19.57 24.83
C HIS A 275 -5.95 -20.62 24.27
N GLU A 276 -6.96 -20.21 23.50
CA GLU A 276 -7.93 -21.13 22.87
C GLU A 276 -7.39 -21.83 21.62
N ARG A 277 -6.20 -21.47 21.14
CA ARG A 277 -5.66 -22.02 19.90
C ARG A 277 -5.00 -23.38 20.11
N GLU A 278 -5.13 -24.25 19.12
CA GLU A 278 -4.50 -25.58 19.12
C GLU A 278 -2.96 -25.53 19.13
N ASP A 279 -2.34 -24.47 18.60
CA ASP A 279 -0.89 -24.26 18.59
C ASP A 279 -0.34 -23.62 19.87
N PHE A 280 -1.20 -23.30 20.85
CA PHE A 280 -0.78 -22.66 22.09
C PHE A 280 -0.20 -23.67 23.09
N THR A 281 1.03 -23.43 23.54
CA THR A 281 1.67 -24.20 24.61
C THR A 281 1.62 -23.41 25.92
N ALA A 282 0.80 -23.86 26.88
CA ALA A 282 0.75 -23.24 28.20
C ALA A 282 2.08 -23.43 28.94
N CYS A 283 2.56 -22.37 29.61
CA CYS A 283 3.71 -22.45 30.50
C CYS A 283 3.25 -22.55 31.96
N PRO A 284 4.14 -22.91 32.92
CA PRO A 284 3.77 -23.03 34.34
C PRO A 284 3.23 -21.75 34.98
N GLN A 285 3.43 -20.59 34.35
CA GLN A 285 2.96 -19.29 34.82
C GLN A 285 1.64 -18.86 34.18
N CYS A 286 1.00 -19.69 33.36
CA CYS A 286 -0.31 -19.40 32.78
C CYS A 286 -1.47 -19.72 33.74
N PRO A 287 -2.54 -18.89 33.79
CA PRO A 287 -2.64 -17.57 33.19
C PRO A 287 -1.68 -16.59 33.87
N HIS A 288 -1.04 -15.71 33.08
CA HIS A 288 -0.10 -14.74 33.60
C HIS A 288 -0.87 -13.69 34.41
N SER A 289 -1.03 -13.96 35.71
CA SER A 289 -1.74 -13.08 36.63
C SER A 289 -1.04 -11.74 36.68
N LEU A 290 -1.81 -10.65 36.63
CA LEU A 290 -1.30 -9.33 37.00
C LEU A 290 -0.88 -9.40 38.47
N ILE A 291 0.42 -9.58 38.73
CA ILE A 291 0.94 -9.47 40.08
C ILE A 291 0.89 -7.97 40.40
N SER A 292 -0.16 -7.58 41.12
CA SER A 292 -0.39 -6.24 41.67
C SER A 292 0.71 -5.80 42.62
#